data_AF-X6D3Q2-F1
#
_entry.id   AF-X6D3Q2-F1
#
_cell.length_a   1.000
_cell.length_b   1.000
_cell.length_c   1.000
_cell.angle_alpha   90.00
_cell.angle_beta   90.00
_cell.angle_gamma   90.00
#
_symmetry.space_group_name_H-M   'P 1'
#
loop_
_entity.id
_entity.type
_entity.pdbx_description
1 polymer ?
#
loop_
_entity_poly.entity_id
_entity_poly.type
_entity_poly.pdbx_seq_one_letter_code
_entity_poly.pdbx_strand_id
1 'polypeptide(L)'
;MFVVSLNYKVPLTEIDRLQAAHVEWLNACYADGIFVASGPKKPRTGGIIIARCPREVLDARLAADPFAKAGAADYDVTEFLARITAAGLDHFKEI
;
A
#
# COMPACT_ATOMS: atom_id res chain seq x y z
N MET A 1 8.15 -5.94 8.32
CA MET A 1 7.50 -5.48 7.07
C MET A 1 6.02 -5.18 7.31
N PHE A 2 5.29 -4.62 6.35
CA PHE A 2 3.87 -4.32 6.51
C PHE A 2 3.02 -4.81 5.35
N VAL A 3 1.84 -5.35 5.67
CA VAL A 3 0.74 -5.52 4.73
C VAL A 3 -0.29 -4.45 5.03
N VAL A 4 -0.59 -3.63 4.04
CA VAL A 4 -1.63 -2.61 4.10
C VAL A 4 -2.80 -3.06 3.26
N SER A 5 -3.96 -3.21 3.90
CA SER A 5 -5.21 -3.58 3.28
C SER A 5 -6.11 -2.36 3.25
N LEU A 6 -6.29 -1.77 2.07
CA LEU A 6 -7.13 -0.60 1.88
C LEU A 6 -8.51 -0.99 1.34
N ASN A 7 -9.59 -0.42 1.88
CA ASN A 7 -10.98 -0.72 1.54
C ASN A 7 -11.69 0.57 1.10
N TYR A 8 -12.31 0.55 -0.07
CA TYR A 8 -13.02 1.72 -0.60
C TYR A 8 -14.30 2.01 0.19
N LYS A 9 -14.55 3.30 0.42
CA LYS A 9 -15.72 3.82 1.16
C LYS A 9 -16.71 4.53 0.25
N VAL A 10 -16.31 4.75 -1.00
CA VAL A 10 -17.05 5.49 -2.02
C VAL A 10 -17.24 4.61 -3.26
N PRO A 11 -18.19 4.95 -4.16
CA PRO A 11 -18.37 4.23 -5.41
C PRO A 11 -17.11 4.21 -6.27
N LEU A 12 -16.96 3.17 -7.09
CA LEU A 12 -15.79 3.00 -7.96
C LEU A 12 -15.57 4.17 -8.92
N THR A 13 -16.62 4.88 -9.31
CA THR A 13 -16.51 6.08 -10.15
C THR A 13 -15.70 7.20 -9.48
N GLU A 14 -15.80 7.36 -8.16
CA GLU A 14 -15.01 8.34 -7.41
C GLU A 14 -13.56 7.84 -7.21
N ILE A 15 -13.38 6.54 -7.02
CA ILE A 15 -12.03 5.91 -7.00
C ILE A 15 -11.32 6.11 -8.34
N ASP A 16 -12.03 5.88 -9.45
CA ASP A 16 -11.48 6.00 -10.79
C ASP A 16 -11.05 7.45 -11.11
N ARG A 17 -11.74 8.46 -10.57
CA ARG A 17 -11.32 9.87 -10.67
C ARG A 17 -10.00 10.16 -9.97
N LEU A 18 -9.72 9.48 -8.87
CA LEU A 18 -8.50 9.65 -8.07
C LEU A 18 -7.35 8.72 -8.51
N GLN A 19 -7.65 7.76 -9.40
CA GLN A 19 -6.74 6.66 -9.77
C GLN A 19 -5.41 7.14 -10.37
N ALA A 20 -5.42 8.17 -11.22
CA ALA A 20 -4.19 8.67 -11.85
C ALA A 20 -3.20 9.22 -10.81
N ALA A 21 -3.67 10.10 -9.93
CA ALA A 21 -2.86 10.64 -8.84
C ALA A 21 -2.40 9.55 -7.86
N HIS A 22 -3.26 8.56 -7.59
CA HIS A 22 -2.89 7.41 -6.75
C HIS A 22 -1.75 6.60 -7.36
N VAL A 23 -1.75 6.39 -8.68
CA VAL A 23 -0.66 5.71 -9.39
C VAL A 23 0.64 6.51 -9.34
N GLU A 24 0.59 7.83 -9.48
CA GLU A 24 1.77 8.70 -9.31
C GLU A 24 2.36 8.58 -7.90
N TRP A 25 1.50 8.57 -6.88
CA TRP A 25 1.91 8.35 -5.49
C TRP A 25 2.54 6.96 -5.28
N LEU A 26 1.96 5.89 -5.84
CA LEU A 26 2.54 4.55 -5.80
C LEU A 26 3.95 4.55 -6.42
N ASN A 27 4.11 5.15 -7.60
CA ASN A 27 5.40 5.21 -8.30
C ASN A 27 6.47 5.94 -7.48
N ALA A 28 6.13 7.03 -6.81
CA ALA A 28 7.05 7.72 -5.91
C ALA A 28 7.48 6.84 -4.74
N CYS A 29 6.55 6.10 -4.11
CA CYS A 29 6.87 5.17 -3.02
C CYS A 29 7.74 3.99 -3.47
N TYR A 30 7.61 3.53 -4.72
CA TYR A 30 8.53 2.56 -5.31
C TYR A 30 9.91 3.15 -5.58
N ALA A 31 9.99 4.36 -6.13
CA ALA A 31 11.25 5.04 -6.38
C ALA A 31 12.06 5.28 -5.09
N ASP A 32 11.35 5.52 -3.97
CA ASP A 32 11.93 5.66 -2.64
C ASP A 32 12.27 4.32 -1.95
N GLY A 33 12.00 3.19 -2.61
CA GLY A 33 12.28 1.84 -2.08
C GLY A 33 11.38 1.41 -0.92
N ILE A 34 10.26 2.12 -0.70
CA ILE A 34 9.35 1.90 0.43
C ILE A 34 8.35 0.78 0.13
N PHE A 35 7.81 0.74 -1.08
CA PHE A 35 6.85 -0.28 -1.52
C PHE A 35 7.55 -1.44 -2.22
N VAL A 36 7.08 -2.64 -1.91
CA VAL A 36 7.59 -3.90 -2.46
C VAL A 36 6.64 -4.44 -3.53
N ALA A 37 5.34 -4.38 -3.26
CA ALA A 37 4.30 -4.80 -4.20
C ALA A 37 2.97 -4.12 -3.87
N SER A 38 2.10 -3.94 -4.86
CA SER A 38 0.77 -3.39 -4.67
C SER A 38 -0.17 -3.81 -5.79
N GLY A 39 -1.47 -3.87 -5.50
CA GLY A 39 -2.48 -4.17 -6.52
C GLY A 39 -3.91 -4.16 -5.99
N PRO A 40 -4.92 -4.19 -6.88
CA PRO A 40 -6.31 -4.22 -6.48
C PRO A 40 -6.67 -5.57 -5.84
N LYS A 41 -7.63 -5.54 -4.90
CA LYS A 41 -8.31 -6.75 -4.42
C LYS A 41 -9.16 -7.34 -5.55
N LYS A 42 -9.46 -8.64 -5.46
CA LYS A 42 -10.45 -9.32 -6.32
C LYS A 42 -11.52 -9.98 -5.45
N PRO A 43 -12.77 -9.47 -5.43
CA PRO A 43 -13.31 -8.35 -6.23
C PRO A 43 -12.67 -6.98 -5.90
N ARG A 44 -12.78 -6.00 -6.82
CA ARG A 44 -12.17 -4.66 -6.71
C ARG A 44 -12.89 -3.81 -5.65
N THR A 45 -12.71 -4.15 -4.38
CA THR A 45 -13.24 -3.44 -3.20
C THR A 45 -12.18 -2.58 -2.51
N GLY A 46 -10.98 -2.54 -3.07
CA GLY A 46 -9.82 -1.94 -2.46
C GLY A 46 -8.55 -2.46 -3.13
N GLY A 47 -7.50 -2.54 -2.35
CA GLY A 47 -6.16 -2.96 -2.78
C GLY A 47 -5.31 -3.39 -1.60
N ILE A 48 -4.18 -3.99 -1.95
CA ILE A 48 -3.15 -4.44 -1.02
C ILE A 48 -1.86 -3.72 -1.38
N ILE A 49 -1.10 -3.29 -0.36
CA ILE A 49 0.27 -2.81 -0.50
C ILE A 49 1.14 -3.61 0.47
N ILE A 50 2.29 -4.07 -0.01
CA ILE A 50 3.37 -4.64 0.80
C ILE A 50 4.47 -3.59 0.87
N ALA A 51 4.89 -3.23 2.08
CA ALA A 51 5.86 -2.17 2.31
C ALA A 51 6.97 -2.62 3.27
N ARG A 52 8.15 -2.01 3.11
CA ARG A 52 9.30 -2.17 4.00
C ARG A 52 9.92 -0.80 4.31
N CYS A 53 9.55 -0.24 5.45
CA CYS A 53 10.10 0.99 5.99
C CYS A 53 9.76 1.07 7.50
N PRO A 54 10.28 2.05 8.26
CA PRO A 54 9.80 2.34 9.61
C PRO A 54 8.30 2.69 9.63
N ARG A 55 7.63 2.40 10.75
CA ARG A 55 6.17 2.56 10.86
C ARG A 55 5.74 4.01 10.64
N GLU A 56 6.44 4.97 11.23
CA GLU A 56 6.14 6.39 11.08
C GLU A 56 6.28 6.88 9.63
N VAL A 57 7.22 6.32 8.87
CA VAL A 57 7.39 6.63 7.44
C VAL A 57 6.21 6.07 6.66
N LEU A 58 5.78 4.83 6.94
CA LEU A 58 4.60 4.24 6.31
C LEU A 58 3.35 5.09 6.55
N ASP A 59 3.08 5.44 7.81
CA ASP A 59 1.89 6.22 8.18
C ASP A 59 1.87 7.58 7.45
N ALA A 60 3.01 8.26 7.38
CA ALA A 60 3.13 9.52 6.63
C ALA A 60 2.87 9.34 5.13
N ARG A 61 3.36 8.25 4.52
CA ARG A 61 3.11 7.93 3.10
C ARG A 61 1.65 7.61 2.85
N LEU A 62 1.00 6.82 3.71
CA LEU A 62 -0.41 6.46 3.58
C LEU A 62 -1.32 7.68 3.75
N ALA A 63 -1.01 8.58 4.69
CA ALA A 63 -1.73 9.85 4.82
C ALA A 63 -1.59 10.76 3.58
N ALA A 64 -0.54 10.56 2.78
CA ALA A 64 -0.31 11.30 1.55
C ALA A 64 -1.05 10.73 0.33
N ASP A 65 -1.59 9.51 0.40
CA ASP A 65 -2.34 8.87 -0.68
C ASP A 65 -3.57 9.72 -1.06
N PRO A 66 -3.81 10.01 -2.36
CA PRO A 66 -5.02 10.68 -2.82
C PRO A 66 -6.32 10.06 -2.30
N PHE A 67 -6.39 8.73 -2.16
CA PHE A 67 -7.57 8.08 -1.59
C PHE A 67 -7.74 8.41 -0.10
N ALA A 68 -6.66 8.44 0.68
CA ALA A 68 -6.72 8.82 2.09
C ALA A 68 -7.09 10.30 2.27
N LYS A 69 -6.47 11.20 1.50
CA LYS A 69 -6.77 12.64 1.56
C LYS A 69 -8.21 12.97 1.20
N ALA A 70 -8.79 12.23 0.25
CA ALA A 70 -10.19 12.38 -0.13
C ALA A 70 -11.18 11.65 0.80
N GLY A 71 -10.69 10.92 1.82
CA GLY A 71 -11.52 10.07 2.66
C GLY A 71 -12.21 8.92 1.90
N ALA A 72 -11.64 8.51 0.77
CA ALA A 72 -12.21 7.55 -0.17
C ALA A 72 -11.91 6.09 0.22
N ALA A 73 -10.94 5.85 1.10
CA ALA A 73 -10.57 4.50 1.56
C ALA A 73 -10.17 4.48 3.05
N ASP A 74 -10.45 3.37 3.71
CA ASP A 74 -9.91 3.03 5.04
C ASP A 74 -8.68 2.10 4.88
N TYR A 75 -7.73 2.18 5.80
CA TYR A 75 -6.46 1.46 5.75
C TYR A 75 -6.29 0.62 7.01
N ASP A 76 -6.18 -0.69 6.84
CA ASP A 76 -5.76 -1.61 7.88
C ASP A 76 -4.27 -1.93 7.67
N VAL A 77 -3.44 -1.67 8.67
CA VAL A 77 -1.99 -1.86 8.61
C VAL A 77 -1.62 -2.99 9.56
N THR A 78 -1.17 -4.11 8.99
CA THR A 78 -0.65 -5.25 9.74
C THR A 78 0.87 -5.30 9.60
N GLU A 79 1.58 -5.25 10.72
CA GLU A 79 3.00 -5.59 10.75
C GLU A 79 3.17 -7.11 10.64
N PHE A 80 4.08 -7.55 9.78
CA PHE A 80 4.46 -8.96 9.69
C PHE A 80 5.97 -9.10 9.59
N LEU A 81 6.47 -10.21 10.12
CA LEU A 81 7.88 -10.59 10.08
C LEU A 81 8.09 -11.66 9.01
N ALA A 82 8.79 -11.33 7.94
CA ALA A 82 9.08 -12.26 6.85
C ALA A 82 10.17 -13.29 7.27
N ARG A 83 9.81 -14.29 8.09
CA ARG A 83 10.79 -15.27 8.59
C ARG A 83 11.21 -16.34 7.59
N ILE A 84 10.33 -16.70 6.67
CA ILE A 84 10.58 -17.68 5.62
C ILE A 84 10.28 -17.00 4.29
N THR A 85 11.26 -17.03 3.39
CA THR A 85 11.19 -16.39 2.07
C THR A 85 11.55 -17.41 0.99
N ALA A 86 10.98 -17.25 -0.20
CA ALA A 86 11.41 -18.00 -1.38
C ALA A 86 12.79 -17.52 -1.84
N ALA A 87 13.49 -18.36 -2.62
CA ALA A 87 14.76 -17.98 -3.23
C ALA A 87 14.61 -16.69 -4.06
N GLY A 88 15.55 -15.75 -3.89
CA GLY A 88 15.51 -14.44 -4.56
C GLY A 88 14.73 -13.36 -3.81
N LEU A 89 14.06 -13.72 -2.70
CA LEU A 89 13.42 -12.77 -1.78
C LEU A 89 14.17 -12.66 -0.44
N ASP A 90 15.38 -13.20 -0.36
CA ASP A 90 16.20 -13.27 0.86
C ASP A 90 16.45 -11.90 1.49
N HIS A 91 16.54 -10.85 0.68
CA HIS A 91 16.71 -9.49 1.17
C HIS A 91 15.56 -9.02 2.08
N PHE A 92 14.34 -9.56 1.91
CA PHE A 92 13.17 -9.23 2.73
C PHE A 92 13.11 -10.01 4.04
N LYS A 93 13.97 -11.01 4.24
CA LYS A 93 13.92 -11.86 5.43
C LYS A 93 14.24 -11.05 6.70
N GLU A 94 13.40 -11.21 7.72
CA GLU A 94 13.53 -10.56 9.02
C GLU A 94 13.88 -11.62 10.09
N ILE A 95 14.81 -11.28 10.98
CA ILE A 95 15.34 -12.16 12.05
C ILE A 95 14.39 -12.13 13.24
#